data_AF-A0A7L8D4N6-F1
#
_entry.id   AF-A0A7L8D4N6-F1
#
_cell.length_a   1.000
_cell.length_b   1.000
_cell.length_c   1.000
_cell.angle_alpha   90.00
_cell.angle_beta   90.00
_cell.angle_gamma   90.00
#
_symmetry.space_group_name_H-M   'P 1'
#
loop_
_entity.id
_entity.type
_entity.pdbx_description
1 polymer ?
#
loop_
_entity_poly.entity_id
_entity_poly.type
_entity_poly.pdbx_seq_one_letter_code
_entity_poly.pdbx_strand_id
1 'polypeptide(L)'
;MVTRTLRLTAPPHTVDTVHDLLDSVWASVPDLSARDRMSLETAIIELTANVIQHANHGRGVQATLTVIAYKDRLEATLSDSGEVDHVDLEGREMPEAESLAESGRGIPLMKALVDTVEHRRVDGFNHWTLVRGREAQDVDRSSTRGMPSVSITGVIDEMARQRALEELGILDTSPEERFDRVTRLAKSLFGVQSAAINLIDGDRQWAKSVAGDAVVEMPRESSVCTDTIMGDDTLVVPELTADPAYADRAQDGLINFYAGHPLYASTGERIGAFCIYDPRPRAFTEREQAMLRDLASWVQQELSVSQELSRAAEVQQGLLPSKMLSMPGWDIAGFCQPARAVGGDFYDWYPVGEGAAITLADTMGKGIAAAIIAATVRAVLRSAARFGDVTGAVNLAAASLNADLDTTGLFVTLFHARVDMDSGEVTFVDAGHGLTVIARTDGTIERLRSHSPPLGVDIDTEWEEQTITLEPGDTLVAASDGVLDLYDGSLDGLDRVAALALLASSSQEVVDALRTRARGTSSDDVTVVVVRRDD
;
A
#
# COMPACT_ATOMS: atom_id res chain seq x y z
N MET A 1 -36.20 -2.21 -3.82
CA MET A 1 -35.59 -3.52 -3.53
C MET A 1 -34.53 -3.75 -4.58
N VAL A 2 -33.27 -3.71 -4.16
CA VAL A 2 -32.11 -3.99 -5.02
C VAL A 2 -31.54 -5.31 -4.56
N THR A 3 -31.35 -6.25 -5.48
CA THR A 3 -30.75 -7.56 -5.20
C THR A 3 -29.51 -7.72 -6.06
N ARG A 4 -28.41 -8.16 -5.45
CA ARG A 4 -27.17 -8.56 -6.15
C ARG A 4 -26.70 -9.89 -5.58
N THR A 5 -26.20 -10.75 -6.46
CA THR A 5 -25.68 -12.06 -6.09
C THR A 5 -24.30 -12.26 -6.68
N LEU A 6 -23.36 -12.71 -5.85
CA LEU A 6 -21.99 -13.03 -6.20
C LEU A 6 -21.71 -14.50 -5.94
N ARG A 7 -21.06 -15.17 -6.91
CA ARG A 7 -20.50 -16.51 -6.70
C ARG A 7 -18.99 -16.40 -6.50
N LEU A 8 -18.52 -16.84 -5.36
CA LEU A 8 -17.12 -16.83 -4.95
C LEU A 8 -16.55 -18.25 -5.03
N THR A 9 -15.35 -18.37 -5.59
CA THR A 9 -14.53 -19.58 -5.54
C THR A 9 -13.16 -19.15 -5.03
N ALA A 10 -12.86 -19.45 -3.78
CA ALA A 10 -11.61 -19.06 -3.14
C ALA A 10 -10.75 -20.32 -2.93
N PRO A 11 -9.54 -20.43 -3.50
CA PRO A 11 -8.90 -19.52 -4.47
C PRO A 11 -9.52 -19.58 -5.89
N PRO A 12 -9.36 -18.53 -6.75
CA PRO A 12 -8.52 -17.34 -6.55
C PRO A 12 -9.25 -16.12 -5.95
N HIS A 13 -10.56 -16.16 -5.73
CA HIS A 13 -11.29 -14.98 -5.22
C HIS A 13 -10.94 -14.71 -3.75
N THR A 14 -10.73 -13.42 -3.43
CA THR A 14 -10.44 -12.88 -2.10
C THR A 14 -11.63 -12.06 -1.59
N VAL A 15 -11.50 -11.49 -0.39
CA VAL A 15 -12.49 -10.54 0.17
C VAL A 15 -12.69 -9.32 -0.74
N ASP A 16 -11.70 -8.95 -1.56
CA ASP A 16 -11.79 -7.83 -2.52
C ASP A 16 -12.95 -7.99 -3.52
N THR A 17 -13.26 -9.22 -3.94
CA THR A 17 -14.38 -9.49 -4.86
C THR A 17 -15.74 -9.20 -4.20
N VAL A 18 -15.81 -9.21 -2.87
CA VAL A 18 -17.00 -8.86 -2.09
C VAL A 18 -17.19 -7.35 -2.05
N HIS A 19 -16.11 -6.58 -1.93
CA HIS A 19 -16.16 -5.12 -1.94
C HIS A 19 -16.78 -4.58 -3.24
N ASP A 20 -16.36 -5.11 -4.40
CA ASP A 20 -16.91 -4.73 -5.71
C ASP A 20 -18.43 -4.95 -5.81
N LEU A 21 -18.93 -6.06 -5.26
CA LEU A 21 -20.36 -6.35 -5.23
C LEU A 21 -21.10 -5.32 -4.36
N LEU A 22 -20.58 -5.05 -3.18
CA LEU A 22 -21.20 -4.14 -2.21
C LEU A 22 -21.27 -2.72 -2.78
N ASP A 23 -20.19 -2.23 -3.40
CA ASP A 23 -20.20 -0.94 -4.09
C ASP A 23 -21.30 -0.86 -5.17
N SER A 24 -21.53 -1.94 -5.93
CA SER A 24 -22.62 -1.99 -6.90
C SER A 24 -24.02 -1.94 -6.28
N VAL A 25 -24.20 -2.47 -5.06
CA VAL A 25 -25.45 -2.42 -4.30
C VAL A 25 -25.65 -0.99 -3.80
N TRP A 26 -24.62 -0.39 -3.20
CA TRP A 26 -24.68 0.94 -2.58
C TRP A 26 -24.89 2.05 -3.60
N ALA A 27 -24.29 1.95 -4.79
CA ALA A 27 -24.57 2.84 -5.90
C ALA A 27 -26.07 2.88 -6.29
N SER A 28 -26.82 1.82 -5.98
CA SER A 28 -28.25 1.70 -6.28
C SER A 28 -29.16 2.10 -5.10
N VAL A 29 -28.61 2.52 -3.96
CA VAL A 29 -29.33 2.92 -2.74
C VAL A 29 -28.71 4.21 -2.17
N PRO A 30 -28.83 5.36 -2.88
CA PRO A 30 -28.16 6.60 -2.51
C PRO A 30 -28.69 7.25 -1.23
N ASP A 31 -29.85 6.82 -0.75
CA ASP A 31 -30.52 7.26 0.48
C ASP A 31 -30.12 6.43 1.71
N LEU A 32 -29.11 5.57 1.60
CA LEU A 32 -28.61 4.78 2.72
C LEU A 32 -27.70 5.62 3.61
N SER A 33 -27.90 5.56 4.93
CA SER A 33 -27.00 6.23 5.88
C SER A 33 -25.60 5.61 5.81
N ALA A 34 -24.55 6.42 5.95
CA ALA A 34 -23.17 5.93 5.99
C ALA A 34 -22.97 4.86 7.08
N ARG A 35 -23.71 5.01 8.19
CA ARG A 35 -23.72 4.09 9.33
C ARG A 35 -24.29 2.72 8.98
N ASP A 36 -25.47 2.67 8.35
CA ASP A 36 -26.11 1.40 7.97
C ASP A 36 -25.35 0.70 6.86
N ARG A 37 -24.77 1.46 5.93
CA ARG A 37 -23.83 0.95 4.93
C ARG A 37 -22.65 0.28 5.62
N MET A 38 -21.90 1.02 6.44
CA MET A 38 -20.67 0.54 7.06
C MET A 38 -20.91 -0.67 7.97
N SER A 39 -22.00 -0.67 8.75
CA SER A 39 -22.33 -1.78 9.65
C SER A 39 -22.58 -3.09 8.90
N LEU A 40 -23.44 -3.08 7.87
CA LEU A 40 -23.72 -4.30 7.13
C LEU A 40 -22.53 -4.73 6.27
N GLU A 41 -21.86 -3.79 5.62
CA GLU A 41 -20.67 -4.04 4.81
C GLU A 41 -19.58 -4.74 5.63
N THR A 42 -19.28 -4.21 6.81
CA THR A 42 -18.32 -4.82 7.73
C THR A 42 -18.75 -6.22 8.17
N ALA A 43 -20.03 -6.41 8.54
CA ALA A 43 -20.52 -7.73 8.93
C ALA A 43 -20.45 -8.77 7.80
N ILE A 44 -20.69 -8.36 6.55
CA ILE A 44 -20.57 -9.22 5.36
C ILE A 44 -19.10 -9.58 5.09
N ILE A 45 -18.19 -8.62 5.22
CA ILE A 45 -16.75 -8.82 5.05
C ILE A 45 -16.24 -9.82 6.07
N GLU A 46 -16.55 -9.61 7.35
CA GLU A 46 -16.19 -10.52 8.45
C GLU A 46 -16.73 -11.93 8.23
N LEU A 47 -18.00 -12.05 7.82
CA LEU A 47 -18.59 -13.34 7.49
C LEU A 47 -17.83 -14.04 6.37
N THR A 48 -17.53 -13.29 5.30
CA THR A 48 -16.89 -13.86 4.10
C THR A 48 -15.44 -14.23 4.36
N ALA A 49 -14.70 -13.41 5.10
CA ALA A 49 -13.34 -13.70 5.53
C ALA A 49 -13.30 -14.98 6.38
N ASN A 50 -14.20 -15.11 7.36
CA ASN A 50 -14.31 -16.33 8.17
C ASN A 50 -14.62 -17.57 7.33
N VAL A 51 -15.51 -17.45 6.33
CA VAL A 51 -15.82 -18.57 5.43
C VAL A 51 -14.61 -18.94 4.58
N ILE A 52 -13.91 -17.97 3.99
CA ILE A 52 -12.72 -18.24 3.16
C ILE A 52 -11.60 -18.86 3.99
N GLN A 53 -11.36 -18.37 5.20
CA GLN A 53 -10.23 -18.76 6.03
C GLN A 53 -10.47 -20.07 6.79
N HIS A 54 -11.68 -20.30 7.29
CA HIS A 54 -11.96 -21.37 8.24
C HIS A 54 -12.88 -22.47 7.71
N ALA A 55 -13.67 -22.22 6.66
CA ALA A 55 -14.73 -23.16 6.30
C ALA A 55 -14.23 -24.51 5.73
N ASN A 56 -13.03 -24.54 5.16
CA ASN A 56 -12.48 -25.72 4.49
C ASN A 56 -10.99 -26.01 4.79
N HIS A 57 -10.45 -25.48 5.90
CA HIS A 57 -9.06 -25.72 6.34
C HIS A 57 -8.01 -25.54 5.22
N GLY A 58 -8.16 -24.50 4.38
CA GLY A 58 -7.26 -24.22 3.27
C GLY A 58 -7.56 -24.95 1.95
N ARG A 59 -8.63 -25.76 1.87
CA ARG A 59 -9.20 -26.23 0.59
C ARG A 59 -10.17 -25.20 0.03
N GLY A 60 -10.35 -25.21 -1.29
CA GLY A 60 -11.20 -24.23 -1.93
C GLY A 60 -12.66 -24.28 -1.44
N VAL A 61 -13.30 -23.12 -1.29
CA VAL A 61 -14.71 -23.00 -0.89
C VAL A 61 -15.52 -22.33 -2.00
N GLN A 62 -16.71 -22.86 -2.28
CA GLN A 62 -17.69 -22.20 -3.13
C GLN A 62 -18.71 -21.51 -2.24
N ALA A 63 -18.89 -20.21 -2.43
CA ALA A 63 -19.89 -19.43 -1.71
C ALA A 63 -20.76 -18.61 -2.66
N THR A 64 -22.02 -18.40 -2.29
CA THR A 64 -22.96 -17.52 -2.97
C THR A 64 -23.46 -16.48 -1.97
N LEU A 65 -23.07 -15.22 -2.15
CA LEU A 65 -23.52 -14.08 -1.35
C LEU A 65 -24.62 -13.34 -2.10
N THR A 66 -25.76 -13.10 -1.46
CA THR A 66 -26.85 -12.28 -1.98
C THR A 66 -27.16 -11.16 -1.00
N VAL A 67 -27.10 -9.92 -1.48
CA VAL A 67 -27.43 -8.72 -0.69
C VAL A 67 -28.71 -8.10 -1.24
N ILE A 68 -29.65 -7.82 -0.35
CA ILE A 68 -30.95 -7.23 -0.65
C ILE A 68 -31.15 -5.98 0.19
N ALA A 69 -31.33 -4.84 -0.48
CA ALA A 69 -31.71 -3.60 0.18
C ALA A 69 -33.22 -3.36 0.06
N TYR A 70 -33.94 -3.44 1.18
CA TYR A 70 -35.34 -3.07 1.32
C TYR A 70 -35.48 -1.60 1.75
N LYS A 71 -36.72 -1.13 1.84
CA LYS A 71 -37.00 0.25 2.29
C LYS A 71 -36.74 0.45 3.78
N ASP A 72 -36.96 -0.60 4.57
CA ASP A 72 -36.95 -0.62 6.03
C ASP A 72 -35.77 -1.40 6.62
N ARG A 73 -35.08 -2.21 5.82
CA ARG A 73 -33.95 -3.04 6.26
C ARG A 73 -32.99 -3.39 5.11
N LEU A 74 -31.80 -3.83 5.46
CA LEU A 74 -30.84 -4.49 4.60
C LEU A 74 -30.71 -5.96 5.05
N GLU A 75 -30.55 -6.84 4.07
CA GLU A 75 -30.44 -8.27 4.30
C GLU A 75 -29.30 -8.84 3.45
N ALA A 76 -28.44 -9.65 4.04
CA ALA A 76 -27.41 -10.39 3.32
C ALA A 76 -27.52 -11.87 3.65
N THR A 77 -27.53 -12.71 2.62
CA THR A 77 -27.54 -14.16 2.75
C THR A 77 -26.30 -14.73 2.09
N LEU A 78 -25.55 -15.57 2.80
CA LEU A 78 -24.36 -16.24 2.29
C LEU A 78 -24.54 -17.74 2.41
N SER A 79 -24.39 -18.45 1.30
CA SER A 79 -24.40 -19.92 1.27
C SER A 79 -23.02 -20.44 0.89
N ASP A 80 -22.43 -21.34 1.67
CA ASP A 80 -21.11 -21.90 1.38
C ASP A 80 -21.04 -23.44 1.50
N SER A 81 -20.06 -24.01 0.79
CA SER A 81 -19.79 -25.46 0.73
C SER A 81 -18.82 -25.95 1.80
N GLY A 82 -18.63 -25.21 2.90
CA GLY A 82 -17.69 -25.52 3.95
C GLY A 82 -18.03 -26.75 4.79
N GLU A 83 -17.01 -27.40 5.35
CA GLU A 83 -17.11 -28.61 6.18
C GLU A 83 -17.43 -28.33 7.67
N VAL A 84 -17.64 -27.07 8.08
CA VAL A 84 -17.89 -26.71 9.50
C VAL A 84 -19.24 -27.23 10.00
N ASP A 85 -19.21 -28.25 10.87
CA ASP A 85 -20.41 -28.95 11.37
C ASP A 85 -21.15 -28.22 12.49
N HIS A 86 -20.45 -27.39 13.27
CA HIS A 86 -21.05 -26.64 14.38
C HIS A 86 -20.49 -25.22 14.46
N VAL A 87 -21.40 -24.25 14.45
CA VAL A 87 -21.11 -22.82 14.67
C VAL A 87 -21.82 -22.42 15.96
N ASP A 88 -21.05 -22.03 16.97
CA ASP A 88 -21.62 -21.48 18.19
C ASP A 88 -21.96 -20.00 17.99
N LEU A 89 -23.26 -19.70 18.02
CA LEU A 89 -23.79 -18.34 17.98
C LEU A 89 -24.20 -17.84 19.38
N GLU A 90 -24.13 -18.65 20.44
CA GLU A 90 -24.59 -18.27 21.78
C GLU A 90 -23.53 -17.45 22.56
N GLY A 91 -22.25 -17.55 22.19
CA GLY A 91 -21.17 -16.70 22.70
C GLY A 91 -21.40 -15.22 22.35
N ARG A 92 -21.95 -14.45 23.29
CA ARG A 92 -22.16 -12.98 23.18
C ARG A 92 -21.01 -12.15 23.71
N GLU A 93 -20.03 -12.79 24.35
CA GLU A 93 -18.91 -12.10 24.98
C GLU A 93 -17.72 -12.06 24.02
N MET A 94 -17.18 -10.86 23.78
CA MET A 94 -15.87 -10.73 23.18
C MET A 94 -14.84 -11.42 24.09
N PRO A 95 -13.92 -12.24 23.57
CA PRO A 95 -12.86 -12.83 24.37
C PRO A 95 -12.09 -11.74 25.14
N GLU A 96 -11.63 -12.05 26.35
CA GLU A 96 -10.76 -11.14 27.12
C GLU A 96 -9.52 -10.77 26.30
N ALA A 97 -9.08 -9.51 26.39
CA ALA A 97 -8.00 -8.96 25.57
C ALA A 97 -6.68 -9.76 25.66
N GLU A 98 -6.47 -10.50 26.76
CA GLU A 98 -5.29 -11.32 27.01
C GLU A 98 -5.23 -12.63 26.19
N SER A 99 -6.32 -13.05 25.52
CA SER A 99 -6.29 -14.19 24.60
C SER A 99 -5.82 -13.72 23.21
N LEU A 100 -4.52 -13.86 22.95
CA LEU A 100 -3.77 -13.45 21.74
C LEU A 100 -4.15 -14.18 20.43
N ALA A 101 -5.42 -14.50 20.21
CA ALA A 101 -5.86 -15.09 18.94
C ALA A 101 -6.93 -14.23 18.27
N GLU A 102 -6.70 -13.82 17.03
CA GLU A 102 -7.73 -13.25 16.13
C GLU A 102 -8.91 -14.22 15.92
N SER A 103 -8.69 -15.51 16.14
CA SER A 103 -9.71 -16.54 16.06
C SER A 103 -10.78 -16.38 17.14
N GLY A 104 -12.04 -16.27 16.73
CA GLY A 104 -13.21 -16.25 17.64
C GLY A 104 -13.86 -14.88 17.85
N ARG A 105 -13.31 -13.80 17.27
CA ARG A 105 -13.86 -12.43 17.39
C ARG A 105 -14.94 -12.09 16.33
N GLY A 106 -14.94 -12.79 15.19
CA GLY A 106 -15.82 -12.48 14.05
C GLY A 106 -17.33 -12.61 14.33
N ILE A 107 -17.76 -13.69 14.99
CA ILE A 107 -19.19 -13.91 15.29
C ILE A 107 -19.76 -12.89 16.29
N PRO A 108 -19.09 -12.61 17.43
CA PRO A 108 -19.48 -11.53 18.32
C PRO A 108 -19.54 -10.17 17.61
N LEU A 109 -18.57 -9.87 16.73
CA LEU A 109 -18.52 -8.64 15.96
C LEU A 109 -19.70 -8.51 14.98
N MET A 110 -20.00 -9.55 14.20
CA MET A 110 -21.18 -9.55 13.33
C MET A 110 -22.47 -9.28 14.11
N LYS A 111 -22.64 -9.93 15.27
CA LYS A 111 -23.81 -9.75 16.15
C LYS A 111 -23.93 -8.36 16.75
N ALA A 112 -22.82 -7.63 16.89
CA ALA A 112 -22.84 -6.23 17.32
C ALA A 112 -23.22 -5.29 16.16
N LEU A 113 -22.91 -5.66 14.92
CA LEU A 113 -23.09 -4.80 13.75
C LEU A 113 -24.47 -4.93 13.09
N VAL A 114 -25.17 -6.05 13.26
CA VAL A 114 -26.49 -6.30 12.65
C VAL A 114 -27.50 -6.76 13.70
N ASP A 115 -28.79 -6.55 13.43
CA ASP A 115 -29.87 -6.92 14.36
C ASP A 115 -30.04 -8.44 14.48
N THR A 116 -29.79 -9.15 13.38
CA THR A 116 -29.95 -10.60 13.30
C THR A 116 -28.76 -11.23 12.61
N VAL A 117 -28.18 -12.24 13.26
CA VAL A 117 -27.24 -13.21 12.66
C VAL A 117 -27.82 -14.61 12.85
N GLU A 118 -28.16 -15.27 11.76
CA GLU A 118 -28.60 -16.67 11.75
C GLU A 118 -27.63 -17.53 10.96
N HIS A 119 -27.39 -18.74 11.46
CA HIS A 119 -26.68 -19.81 10.75
C HIS A 119 -27.53 -21.07 10.77
N ARG A 120 -27.61 -21.76 9.63
CA ARG A 120 -28.22 -23.09 9.51
C ARG A 120 -27.42 -23.92 8.52
N ARG A 121 -27.28 -25.21 8.78
CA ARG A 121 -26.73 -26.15 7.80
C ARG A 121 -27.85 -26.98 7.17
N VAL A 122 -27.99 -26.92 5.85
CA VAL A 122 -29.04 -27.60 5.07
C VAL A 122 -28.41 -28.25 3.85
N ASP A 123 -28.74 -29.52 3.60
CA ASP A 123 -28.26 -30.30 2.44
C ASP A 123 -26.74 -30.25 2.19
N GLY A 124 -25.95 -30.15 3.26
CA GLY A 124 -24.49 -30.11 3.22
C GLY A 124 -23.88 -28.71 3.08
N PHE A 125 -24.69 -27.66 2.91
CA PHE A 125 -24.26 -26.27 2.79
C PHE A 125 -24.53 -25.47 4.07
N ASN A 126 -23.63 -24.56 4.41
CA ASN A 126 -23.87 -23.53 5.42
C ASN A 126 -24.71 -22.41 4.80
N HIS A 127 -25.70 -21.92 5.55
CA HIS A 127 -26.53 -20.79 5.18
C HIS A 127 -26.51 -19.76 6.31
N TRP A 128 -26.04 -18.58 5.98
CA TRP A 128 -25.96 -17.44 6.87
C TRP A 128 -26.95 -16.36 6.44
N THR A 129 -27.59 -15.73 7.42
CA THR A 129 -28.47 -14.57 7.20
C THR A 129 -28.08 -13.46 8.16
N LEU A 130 -27.77 -12.29 7.60
CA LEU A 130 -27.52 -11.05 8.32
C LEU A 130 -28.66 -10.07 8.01
N VAL A 131 -29.28 -9.49 9.03
CA VAL A 131 -30.36 -8.49 8.85
C VAL A 131 -30.06 -7.25 9.68
N ARG A 132 -30.18 -6.08 9.06
CA ARG A 132 -30.07 -4.78 9.72
C ARG A 132 -31.22 -3.85 9.33
N GLY A 133 -31.97 -3.35 10.28
CA GLY A 133 -32.98 -2.31 10.10
C GLY A 133 -32.35 -0.99 9.67
N ARG A 134 -33.03 -0.25 8.80
CA ARG A 134 -32.58 1.08 8.36
C ARG A 134 -33.06 2.13 9.36
N GLU A 135 -32.17 3.02 9.78
CA GLU A 135 -32.57 4.15 10.63
C GLU A 135 -33.47 5.11 9.82
N ALA A 136 -34.66 5.42 10.34
CA ALA A 136 -35.52 6.45 9.76
C ALA A 136 -34.88 7.83 9.98
N GLN A 137 -34.85 8.68 8.95
CA GLN A 137 -34.36 10.05 9.08
C GLN A 137 -35.25 10.85 10.05
N ASP A 138 -34.61 11.28 11.14
CA ASP A 138 -34.91 12.36 12.11
C ASP A 138 -35.71 12.11 13.43
N VAL A 139 -35.10 12.71 14.48
CA VAL A 139 -35.58 13.19 15.80
C VAL A 139 -35.48 12.28 17.05
N ASP A 140 -34.56 12.71 17.94
CA ASP A 140 -34.57 12.66 19.42
C ASP A 140 -35.01 11.35 20.11
N ARG A 141 -34.03 10.62 20.65
CA ARG A 141 -34.24 9.74 21.81
C ARG A 141 -33.14 9.91 22.85
N SER A 142 -33.31 10.92 23.70
CA SER A 142 -32.82 10.86 25.06
C SER A 142 -33.49 9.73 25.86
N SER A 143 -32.67 9.03 26.67
CA SER A 143 -33.01 8.12 27.76
C SER A 143 -33.56 6.71 27.43
N THR A 144 -32.65 5.73 27.49
CA THR A 144 -32.85 4.53 28.31
C THR A 144 -31.49 4.12 28.87
N ARG A 145 -31.32 4.26 30.19
CA ARG A 145 -30.16 3.76 30.94
C ARG A 145 -30.27 2.24 31.13
N GLY A 146 -29.19 1.54 30.83
CA GLY A 146 -28.92 0.17 31.30
C GLY A 146 -27.76 -0.50 30.58
N MET A 147 -26.63 -0.67 31.30
CA MET A 147 -25.37 -1.38 30.98
C MET A 147 -24.23 -0.59 30.31
N PRO A 148 -22.96 -0.75 30.76
CA PRO A 148 -21.79 -0.23 30.06
C PRO A 148 -21.50 -1.15 28.87
N SER A 149 -22.19 -0.91 27.76
CA SER A 149 -22.00 -1.63 26.50
C SER A 149 -21.23 -0.73 25.53
N VAL A 150 -20.13 -1.23 24.97
CA VAL A 150 -19.45 -0.61 23.83
C VAL A 150 -20.48 -0.15 22.80
N SER A 151 -20.53 1.15 22.52
CA SER A 151 -21.48 1.71 21.55
C SER A 151 -21.10 1.27 20.14
N ILE A 152 -22.04 0.72 19.37
CA ILE A 152 -21.84 0.37 17.95
C ILE A 152 -21.27 1.56 17.16
N THR A 153 -21.70 2.79 17.48
CA THR A 153 -21.14 4.02 16.90
C THR A 153 -19.65 4.18 17.25
N GLY A 154 -19.27 3.91 18.49
CA GLY A 154 -17.87 3.96 18.91
C GLY A 154 -17.00 2.89 18.23
N VAL A 155 -17.55 1.70 17.95
CA VAL A 155 -16.85 0.66 17.18
C VAL A 155 -16.63 1.12 15.74
N ILE A 156 -17.65 1.69 15.10
CA ILE A 156 -17.58 2.21 13.73
C ILE A 156 -16.55 3.34 13.63
N ASP A 157 -16.59 4.31 14.54
CA ASP A 157 -15.66 5.43 14.56
C ASP A 157 -14.21 4.95 14.78
N GLU A 158 -14.01 3.96 15.67
CA GLU A 158 -12.72 3.35 15.94
C GLU A 158 -12.17 2.57 14.73
N MET A 159 -13.03 1.86 14.00
CA MET A 159 -12.63 1.17 12.77
C MET A 159 -12.27 2.14 11.65
N ALA A 160 -13.04 3.23 11.48
CA ALA A 160 -12.73 4.27 10.51
C ALA A 160 -11.39 4.92 10.83
N ARG A 161 -11.15 5.23 12.11
CA ARG A 161 -9.88 5.75 12.61
C ARG A 161 -8.71 4.79 12.35
N GLN A 162 -8.89 3.51 12.60
CA GLN A 162 -7.87 2.48 12.38
C GLN A 162 -7.53 2.35 10.89
N ARG A 163 -8.55 2.29 10.01
CA ARG A 163 -8.32 2.27 8.55
C ARG A 163 -7.61 3.53 8.06
N ALA A 164 -8.03 4.70 8.54
CA ALA A 164 -7.40 5.96 8.17
C ALA A 164 -5.93 6.00 8.61
N LEU A 165 -5.56 5.36 9.72
CA LEU A 165 -4.17 5.21 10.15
C LEU A 165 -3.39 4.20 9.30
N GLU A 166 -3.99 3.06 8.96
CA GLU A 166 -3.38 2.04 8.09
C GLU A 166 -3.09 2.58 6.69
N GLU A 167 -4.01 3.37 6.12
CA GLU A 167 -3.86 4.03 4.81
C GLU A 167 -2.70 5.03 4.75
N LEU A 168 -2.21 5.52 5.89
CA LEU A 168 -1.01 6.37 5.91
C LEU A 168 0.27 5.58 5.59
N GLY A 169 0.27 4.26 5.76
CA GLY A 169 1.44 3.40 5.54
C GLY A 169 2.65 3.77 6.41
N ILE A 170 2.42 4.42 7.56
CA ILE A 170 3.48 5.03 8.37
C ILE A 170 3.85 4.21 9.62
N LEU A 171 3.02 3.24 10.02
CA LEU A 171 3.29 2.38 11.16
C LEU A 171 4.56 1.55 10.94
N ASP A 172 5.36 1.40 11.99
CA ASP A 172 6.62 0.63 12.01
C ASP A 172 7.69 1.05 10.99
N THR A 173 7.52 2.22 10.37
CA THR A 173 8.51 2.78 9.44
C THR A 173 9.73 3.33 10.18
N SER A 174 10.88 3.40 9.49
CA SER A 174 12.12 3.95 10.07
C SER A 174 11.97 5.43 10.50
N PRO A 175 12.81 5.93 11.41
CA PRO A 175 12.83 7.34 11.78
C PRO A 175 13.05 8.26 10.57
N GLU A 176 12.41 9.42 10.57
CA GLU A 176 12.52 10.40 9.49
C GLU A 176 12.74 11.81 10.03
N GLU A 177 13.77 12.49 9.52
CA GLU A 177 14.21 13.82 10.00
C GLU A 177 13.09 14.87 9.97
N ARG A 178 12.14 14.78 9.04
CA ARG A 178 11.00 15.71 8.96
C ARG A 178 10.13 15.68 10.22
N PHE A 179 9.93 14.51 10.83
CA PHE A 179 9.18 14.36 12.09
C PHE A 179 10.09 14.64 13.30
N ASP A 180 11.34 14.16 13.28
CA ASP A 180 12.32 14.37 14.37
C ASP A 180 12.67 15.85 14.58
N ARG A 181 12.64 16.63 13.51
CA ARG A 181 12.78 18.07 13.59
C ARG A 181 11.66 18.71 14.42
N VAL A 182 10.41 18.25 14.28
CA VAL A 182 9.27 18.81 15.00
C VAL A 182 9.30 18.45 16.47
N THR A 183 9.57 17.19 16.83
CA THR A 183 9.68 16.74 18.23
C THR A 183 10.85 17.43 18.95
N ARG A 184 12.01 17.56 18.30
CA ARG A 184 13.17 18.31 18.85
C ARG A 184 12.88 19.79 19.03
N LEU A 185 12.17 20.42 18.08
CA LEU A 185 11.75 21.83 18.20
C LEU A 185 10.77 22.01 19.35
N ALA A 186 9.75 21.15 19.51
CA ALA A 186 8.83 21.21 20.63
C ALA A 186 9.55 21.06 21.98
N LYS A 187 10.43 20.06 22.10
CA LYS A 187 11.24 19.86 23.31
C LYS A 187 11.99 21.14 23.70
N SER A 188 12.62 21.78 22.71
CA SER A 188 13.42 23.00 22.92
C SER A 188 12.55 24.23 23.20
N LEU A 189 11.44 24.39 22.47
CA LEU A 189 10.53 25.53 22.55
C LEU A 189 9.78 25.56 23.88
N PHE A 190 9.26 24.41 24.31
CA PHE A 190 8.55 24.31 25.58
C PHE A 190 9.50 24.09 26.74
N GLY A 191 10.75 23.65 26.53
CA GLY A 191 11.69 23.37 27.60
C GLY A 191 11.23 22.21 28.49
N VAL A 192 10.76 21.13 27.85
CA VAL A 192 10.32 19.89 28.50
C VAL A 192 11.39 18.79 28.36
N GLN A 193 11.30 17.73 29.14
CA GLN A 193 12.20 16.58 28.98
C GLN A 193 11.94 15.81 27.68
N SER A 194 10.67 15.64 27.30
CA SER A 194 10.28 14.74 26.21
C SER A 194 9.16 15.29 25.33
N ALA A 195 9.24 14.96 24.04
CA ALA A 195 8.20 15.23 23.04
C ALA A 195 8.07 14.03 22.11
N ALA A 196 6.85 13.73 21.66
CA ALA A 196 6.59 12.59 20.80
C ALA A 196 5.43 12.84 19.82
N ILE A 197 5.51 12.22 18.66
CA ILE A 197 4.39 12.05 17.72
C ILE A 197 3.93 10.60 17.88
N ASN A 198 2.77 10.43 18.51
CA ASN A 198 2.22 9.12 18.85
C ASN A 198 1.01 8.81 17.97
N LEU A 199 0.98 7.62 17.38
CA LEU A 199 -0.13 7.06 16.64
C LEU A 199 -0.77 5.95 17.48
N ILE A 200 -2.10 5.87 17.47
CA ILE A 200 -2.84 4.89 18.25
C ILE A 200 -3.22 3.74 17.32
N ASP A 201 -2.61 2.58 17.48
CA ASP A 201 -2.74 1.44 16.55
C ASP A 201 -3.29 0.23 17.30
N GLY A 202 -4.55 -0.14 17.04
CA GLY A 202 -5.19 -1.25 17.73
C GLY A 202 -5.10 -1.16 19.26
N ASP A 203 -4.33 -2.07 19.86
CA ASP A 203 -4.08 -2.22 21.29
C ASP A 203 -2.76 -1.55 21.77
N ARG A 204 -2.03 -0.86 20.89
CA ARG A 204 -0.78 -0.16 21.21
C ARG A 204 -0.83 1.33 20.88
N GLN A 205 0.06 2.08 21.52
CA GLN A 205 0.54 3.36 21.03
C GLN A 205 1.91 3.13 20.42
N TRP A 206 2.12 3.63 19.20
CA TRP A 206 3.42 3.62 18.52
C TRP A 206 3.87 5.05 18.20
N ALA A 207 5.12 5.38 18.53
CA ALA A 207 5.68 6.71 18.32
C ALA A 207 6.43 6.78 16.99
N LYS A 208 5.94 7.61 16.07
CA LYS A 208 6.62 7.90 14.80
C LYS A 208 7.92 8.67 15.01
N SER A 209 7.96 9.51 16.04
CA SER A 209 9.15 10.27 16.41
C SER A 209 9.16 10.54 17.90
N VAL A 210 10.36 10.48 18.48
CA VAL A 210 10.63 10.70 19.90
C VAL A 210 11.81 11.64 20.06
N ALA A 211 11.70 12.61 20.96
CA ALA A 211 12.81 13.45 21.38
C ALA A 211 12.92 13.42 22.91
N GLY A 212 14.11 13.12 23.43
CA GLY A 212 14.32 12.90 24.87
C GLY A 212 14.16 11.44 25.26
N ASP A 213 13.70 11.19 26.49
CA ASP A 213 13.57 9.85 27.05
C ASP A 213 12.19 9.22 26.74
N ALA A 214 11.60 9.64 25.62
CA ALA A 214 10.28 9.21 25.21
C ALA A 214 10.27 7.74 24.75
N VAL A 215 9.23 7.02 25.15
CA VAL A 215 9.07 5.59 24.83
C VAL A 215 8.49 5.44 23.43
N VAL A 216 9.08 4.53 22.64
CA VAL A 216 8.66 4.29 21.25
C VAL A 216 7.33 3.54 21.18
N GLU A 217 7.10 2.56 22.06
CA GLU A 217 5.88 1.75 22.04
C GLU A 217 5.41 1.42 23.45
N MET A 218 4.09 1.43 23.67
CA MET A 218 3.47 1.01 24.92
C MET A 218 2.04 0.51 24.70
N PRO A 219 1.47 -0.28 25.64
CA PRO A 219 0.05 -0.64 25.59
C PRO A 219 -0.84 0.61 25.57
N ARG A 220 -1.88 0.60 24.71
CA ARG A 220 -2.80 1.73 24.52
C ARG A 220 -3.47 2.17 25.82
N GLU A 221 -3.83 1.22 26.68
CA GLU A 221 -4.45 1.47 27.99
C GLU A 221 -3.55 2.29 28.94
N SER A 222 -2.24 2.15 28.80
CA SER A 222 -1.24 2.87 29.60
C SER A 222 -0.94 4.28 29.05
N SER A 223 -1.44 4.62 27.86
CA SER A 223 -1.16 5.88 27.18
C SER A 223 -2.16 6.99 27.52
N VAL A 224 -1.64 8.18 27.84
CA VAL A 224 -2.45 9.42 27.96
C VAL A 224 -2.91 9.92 26.58
N CYS A 225 -2.21 9.58 25.50
CA CYS A 225 -2.60 9.94 24.14
C CYS A 225 -3.93 9.29 23.74
N THR A 226 -4.25 8.13 24.30
CA THR A 226 -5.56 7.46 24.13
C THR A 226 -6.71 8.37 24.54
N ASP A 227 -6.56 9.14 25.62
CA ASP A 227 -7.59 10.08 26.06
C ASP A 227 -7.54 11.39 25.27
N THR A 228 -6.35 11.79 24.80
CA THR A 228 -6.18 12.98 23.97
C THR A 228 -6.98 12.88 22.67
N ILE A 229 -7.02 11.70 22.05
CA ILE A 229 -7.78 11.48 20.81
C ILE A 229 -9.30 11.37 21.04
N MET A 230 -9.78 11.38 22.29
CA MET A 230 -11.22 11.35 22.58
C MET A 230 -11.88 12.73 22.43
N GLY A 231 -11.11 13.81 22.46
CA GLY A 231 -11.56 15.19 22.23
C GLY A 231 -10.94 15.84 21.00
N ASP A 232 -11.32 17.09 20.73
CA ASP A 232 -10.70 17.92 19.67
C ASP A 232 -9.72 18.98 20.22
N ASP A 233 -9.85 19.29 21.51
CA ASP A 233 -9.03 20.29 22.17
C ASP A 233 -7.70 19.71 22.67
N THR A 234 -6.74 20.60 22.92
CA THR A 234 -5.50 20.24 23.60
C THR A 234 -5.80 19.73 25.02
N LEU A 235 -5.47 18.46 25.30
CA LEU A 235 -5.53 17.91 26.64
C LEU A 235 -4.29 18.38 27.43
N VAL A 236 -4.52 18.97 28.60
CA VAL A 236 -3.46 19.41 29.51
C VAL A 236 -3.70 18.78 30.87
N VAL A 237 -2.73 18.03 31.36
CA VAL A 237 -2.70 17.46 32.71
C VAL A 237 -1.49 18.06 33.43
N PRO A 238 -1.69 19.12 34.25
CA PRO A 238 -0.59 19.84 34.91
C PRO A 238 0.24 18.95 35.86
N GLU A 239 -0.42 17.98 36.49
CA GLU A 239 0.16 17.02 37.44
C GLU A 239 -0.61 15.70 37.40
N LEU A 240 -0.04 14.65 36.79
CA LEU A 240 -0.69 13.34 36.65
C LEU A 240 -0.94 12.70 38.01
N THR A 241 0.03 12.75 38.93
CA THR A 241 -0.09 12.15 40.27
C THR A 241 -1.21 12.76 41.11
N ALA A 242 -1.65 13.98 40.80
CA ALA A 242 -2.72 14.67 41.50
C ALA A 242 -4.10 14.48 40.85
N ASP A 243 -4.15 14.01 39.60
CA ASP A 243 -5.41 13.76 38.88
C ASP A 243 -5.79 12.27 38.96
N PRO A 244 -6.89 11.91 39.66
CA PRO A 244 -7.30 10.52 39.79
C PRO A 244 -7.54 9.78 38.48
N ALA A 245 -7.80 10.49 37.36
CA ALA A 245 -8.00 9.89 36.04
C ALA A 245 -6.68 9.50 35.36
N TYR A 246 -5.54 10.04 35.81
CA TYR A 246 -4.23 9.86 35.16
C TYR A 246 -3.12 9.41 36.12
N ALA A 247 -3.40 9.28 37.43
CA ALA A 247 -2.42 8.95 38.45
C ALA A 247 -1.75 7.59 38.24
N ASP A 248 -2.45 6.63 37.64
CA ASP A 248 -1.95 5.31 37.25
C ASP A 248 -1.03 5.35 36.01
N ARG A 249 -1.12 6.40 35.19
CA ARG A 249 -0.26 6.65 34.03
C ARG A 249 0.98 7.47 34.35
N ALA A 250 1.10 8.00 35.57
CA ALA A 250 2.31 8.69 36.01
C ALA A 250 3.49 7.71 36.12
N GLN A 251 4.67 8.11 35.62
CA GLN A 251 5.89 7.30 35.75
C GLN A 251 6.99 8.15 36.36
N ASP A 252 7.57 7.65 37.44
CA ASP A 252 8.61 8.35 38.18
C ASP A 252 9.83 8.66 37.30
N GLY A 253 10.29 9.91 37.37
CA GLY A 253 11.40 10.40 36.55
C GLY A 253 11.12 10.57 35.05
N LEU A 254 9.90 10.29 34.56
CA LEU A 254 9.57 10.39 33.14
C LEU A 254 8.37 11.31 32.85
N ILE A 255 7.20 11.05 33.46
CA ILE A 255 5.96 11.75 33.15
C ILE A 255 5.15 12.03 34.42
N ASN A 256 5.07 13.32 34.76
CA ASN A 256 4.13 13.86 35.75
C ASN A 256 3.41 15.13 35.24
N PHE A 257 3.86 15.74 34.15
CA PHE A 257 3.13 16.73 33.38
C PHE A 257 2.89 16.20 31.97
N TYR A 258 1.71 16.46 31.40
CA TYR A 258 1.37 16.12 30.02
C TYR A 258 0.61 17.25 29.34
N ALA A 259 0.96 17.53 28.09
CA ALA A 259 0.11 18.26 27.17
C ALA A 259 0.13 17.59 25.79
N GLY A 260 -1.05 17.29 25.23
CA GLY A 260 -1.21 16.62 23.95
C GLY A 260 -2.28 17.28 23.10
N HIS A 261 -2.06 17.34 21.80
CA HIS A 261 -3.09 17.75 20.84
C HIS A 261 -3.37 16.60 19.86
N PRO A 262 -4.64 16.27 19.58
CA PRO A 262 -4.98 15.25 18.60
C PRO A 262 -4.39 15.56 17.22
N LEU A 263 -4.02 14.49 16.52
CA LEU A 263 -3.61 14.50 15.13
C LEU A 263 -4.69 13.85 14.29
N TYR A 264 -5.02 14.49 13.18
CA TYR A 264 -6.10 14.07 12.29
C TYR A 264 -5.54 13.49 10.97
N ALA A 265 -6.20 12.45 10.47
CA ALA A 265 -6.08 12.03 9.08
C ALA A 265 -6.70 13.08 8.15
N SER A 266 -6.39 13.01 6.85
CA SER A 266 -6.97 13.90 5.82
C SER A 266 -8.49 13.79 5.71
N THR A 267 -9.04 12.64 6.10
CA THR A 267 -10.48 12.31 6.17
C THR A 267 -11.15 12.77 7.47
N GLY A 268 -10.39 13.24 8.46
CA GLY A 268 -10.89 13.87 9.69
C GLY A 268 -10.89 12.97 10.94
N GLU A 269 -10.44 11.73 10.85
CA GLU A 269 -10.34 10.82 12.00
C GLU A 269 -9.12 11.12 12.87
N ARG A 270 -9.26 10.97 14.19
CA ARG A 270 -8.19 11.25 15.17
C ARG A 270 -7.26 10.05 15.33
N ILE A 271 -6.20 10.02 14.55
CA ILE A 271 -5.29 8.87 14.41
C ILE A 271 -4.19 8.81 15.48
N GLY A 272 -3.96 9.90 16.21
CA GLY A 272 -2.83 10.00 17.14
C GLY A 272 -2.80 11.31 17.91
N ALA A 273 -1.71 11.57 18.62
CA ALA A 273 -1.49 12.82 19.34
C ALA A 273 -0.04 13.30 19.19
N PHE A 274 0.12 14.61 19.05
CA PHE A 274 1.40 15.27 19.27
C PHE A 274 1.47 15.75 20.71
N CYS A 275 2.40 15.19 21.48
CA CYS A 275 2.45 15.45 22.91
C CYS A 275 3.84 15.81 23.43
N ILE A 276 3.83 16.57 24.51
CA ILE A 276 4.99 16.92 25.30
C ILE A 276 4.75 16.52 26.76
N TYR A 277 5.80 16.12 27.45
CA TYR A 277 5.71 15.73 28.86
C TYR A 277 7.02 15.91 29.61
N ASP A 278 6.88 16.02 30.93
CA ASP A 278 7.97 16.30 31.86
C ASP A 278 7.74 15.55 33.19
N PRO A 279 8.78 15.12 33.90
CA PRO A 279 8.65 14.50 35.22
C PRO A 279 8.19 15.47 36.32
N ARG A 280 8.22 16.79 36.06
CA ARG A 280 7.80 17.80 37.03
C ARG A 280 6.45 18.41 36.65
N PRO A 281 5.57 18.68 37.63
CA PRO A 281 4.33 19.41 37.39
C PRO A 281 4.58 20.75 36.72
N ARG A 282 3.66 21.16 35.84
CA ARG A 282 3.80 22.39 35.07
C ARG A 282 2.45 23.00 34.73
N ALA A 283 2.36 24.32 34.90
CA ALA A 283 1.26 25.11 34.33
C ALA A 283 1.48 25.29 32.82
N PHE A 284 0.40 25.24 32.05
CA PHE A 284 0.44 25.36 30.60
C PHE A 284 -0.59 26.38 30.12
N THR A 285 -0.10 27.48 29.55
CA THR A 285 -0.90 28.65 29.18
C THR A 285 -1.65 28.44 27.87
N GLU A 286 -2.72 29.21 27.62
CA GLU A 286 -3.43 29.19 26.33
C GLU A 286 -2.50 29.50 25.14
N ARG A 287 -1.49 30.35 25.35
CA ARG A 287 -0.47 30.63 24.33
C ARG A 287 0.38 29.41 24.03
N GLU A 288 0.78 28.65 25.05
CA GLU A 288 1.53 27.40 24.86
C GLU A 288 0.67 26.33 24.20
N GLN A 289 -0.61 26.23 24.55
CA GLN A 289 -1.56 25.36 23.85
C GLN A 289 -1.68 25.75 22.36
N ALA A 290 -1.79 27.04 22.04
CA ALA A 290 -1.81 27.49 20.65
C ALA A 290 -0.54 27.10 19.89
N MET A 291 0.64 27.28 20.49
CA MET A 291 1.90 26.85 19.86
C MET A 291 1.97 25.33 19.67
N LEU A 292 1.42 24.54 20.61
CA LEU A 292 1.39 23.08 20.48
C LEU A 292 0.47 22.65 19.34
N ARG A 293 -0.68 23.32 19.17
CA ARG A 293 -1.58 23.12 18.03
C ARG A 293 -0.92 23.47 16.69
N ASP A 294 -0.18 24.57 16.63
CA ASP A 294 0.54 24.96 15.40
C ASP A 294 1.57 23.89 15.00
N LEU A 295 2.31 23.33 15.97
CA LEU A 295 3.25 22.25 15.71
C LEU A 295 2.55 20.93 15.35
N ALA A 296 1.42 20.61 15.99
CA ALA A 296 0.61 19.46 15.61
C ALA A 296 0.07 19.60 14.17
N SER A 297 -0.34 20.81 13.78
CA SER A 297 -0.74 21.10 12.39
C SER A 297 0.41 20.89 11.40
N TRP A 298 1.65 21.25 11.76
CA TRP A 298 2.83 20.92 10.95
C TRP A 298 3.01 19.40 10.84
N VAL A 299 2.92 18.64 11.94
CA VAL A 299 2.97 17.16 11.88
C VAL A 299 1.91 16.60 10.92
N GLN A 300 0.68 17.11 10.96
CA GLN A 300 -0.39 16.68 10.05
C GLN A 300 -0.08 16.97 8.59
N GLN A 301 0.55 18.09 8.28
CA GLN A 301 0.98 18.38 6.90
C GLN A 301 2.00 17.35 6.42
N GLU A 302 2.96 16.96 7.27
CA GLU A 302 3.94 15.91 6.93
C GLU A 302 3.29 14.53 6.77
N LEU A 303 2.28 14.20 7.58
CA LEU A 303 1.48 12.98 7.43
C LEU A 303 0.70 12.97 6.10
N SER A 304 0.05 14.08 5.75
CA SER A 304 -0.71 14.22 4.49
C SER A 304 0.19 14.07 3.26
N VAL A 305 1.37 14.69 3.26
CA VAL A 305 2.34 14.54 2.17
C VAL A 305 2.78 13.08 2.00
N SER A 306 2.91 12.34 3.10
CA SER A 306 3.23 10.91 3.06
C SER A 306 2.12 10.11 2.38
N GLN A 307 0.87 10.38 2.73
CA GLN A 307 -0.29 9.72 2.15
C GLN A 307 -0.41 9.98 0.64
N GLU A 308 -0.22 11.23 0.21
CA GLU A 308 -0.24 11.59 -1.22
C GLU A 308 0.87 10.87 -2.01
N LEU A 309 2.07 10.78 -1.42
CA LEU A 309 3.19 10.06 -2.02
C LEU A 309 2.94 8.55 -2.09
N SER A 310 2.39 7.94 -1.04
CA SER A 310 2.02 6.51 -1.03
C SER A 310 0.99 6.20 -2.11
N ARG A 311 -0.04 7.04 -2.26
CA ARG A 311 -1.03 6.90 -3.32
C ARG A 311 -0.42 7.05 -4.71
N ALA A 312 0.50 8.00 -4.90
CA ALA A 312 1.23 8.14 -6.16
C ALA A 312 2.08 6.90 -6.46
N ALA A 313 2.72 6.32 -5.44
CA ALA A 313 3.48 5.08 -5.54
C ALA A 313 2.60 3.90 -5.99
N GLU A 314 1.43 3.74 -5.37
CA GLU A 314 0.46 2.70 -5.74
C GLU A 314 0.01 2.83 -7.21
N VAL A 315 -0.30 4.06 -7.65
CA VAL A 315 -0.66 4.31 -9.05
C VAL A 315 0.50 3.93 -9.97
N GLN A 316 1.72 4.36 -9.67
CA GLN A 316 2.89 4.03 -10.49
C GLN A 316 3.17 2.52 -10.53
N GLN A 317 3.07 1.82 -9.41
CA GLN A 317 3.22 0.37 -9.37
C GLN A 317 2.12 -0.33 -10.17
N GLY A 318 0.87 0.16 -10.09
CA GLY A 318 -0.25 -0.34 -10.87
C GLY A 318 -0.12 -0.09 -12.38
N LEU A 319 0.74 0.85 -12.79
CA LEU A 319 1.10 1.04 -14.19
C LEU A 319 2.05 -0.06 -14.69
N LEU A 320 2.91 -0.64 -13.86
CA LEU A 320 3.85 -1.67 -14.30
C LEU A 320 3.15 -2.99 -14.71
N PRO A 321 3.77 -3.82 -15.56
CA PRO A 321 3.19 -5.11 -15.94
C PRO A 321 2.96 -6.02 -14.74
N SER A 322 1.68 -6.34 -14.45
CA SER A 322 1.27 -7.21 -13.34
C SER A 322 1.07 -8.67 -13.73
N LYS A 323 1.01 -8.98 -15.03
CA LYS A 323 0.91 -10.35 -15.55
C LYS A 323 2.19 -10.73 -16.26
N MET A 324 2.72 -11.90 -15.92
CA MET A 324 3.76 -12.54 -16.73
C MET A 324 3.23 -12.73 -18.15
N LEU A 325 4.07 -12.39 -19.13
CA LEU A 325 3.80 -12.71 -20.52
C LEU A 325 3.99 -14.22 -20.70
N SER A 326 2.90 -14.99 -20.64
CA SER A 326 2.98 -16.44 -20.82
C SER A 326 3.03 -16.75 -22.32
N MET A 327 4.23 -17.04 -22.81
CA MET A 327 4.50 -17.48 -24.18
C MET A 327 5.28 -18.80 -24.12
N PRO A 328 4.90 -19.85 -24.87
CA PRO A 328 5.63 -21.11 -24.87
C PRO A 328 7.09 -20.93 -25.30
N GLY A 329 8.03 -21.50 -24.54
CA GLY A 329 9.46 -21.43 -24.84
C GLY A 329 10.15 -20.13 -24.39
N TRP A 330 9.49 -19.31 -23.58
CA TRP A 330 10.04 -18.06 -23.07
C TRP A 330 9.73 -17.85 -21.59
N ASP A 331 10.76 -17.45 -20.84
CA ASP A 331 10.67 -17.08 -19.43
C ASP A 331 11.06 -15.61 -19.25
N ILE A 332 10.09 -14.80 -18.82
CA ILE A 332 10.24 -13.34 -18.71
C ILE A 332 9.88 -12.91 -17.29
N ALA A 333 10.79 -12.18 -16.66
CA ALA A 333 10.57 -11.59 -15.36
C ALA A 333 11.13 -10.16 -15.32
N GLY A 334 10.58 -9.34 -14.43
CA GLY A 334 11.08 -8.00 -14.21
C GLY A 334 10.61 -7.46 -12.88
N PHE A 335 11.33 -6.46 -12.39
CA PHE A 335 10.89 -5.66 -11.26
C PHE A 335 11.44 -4.25 -11.36
N CYS A 336 10.77 -3.33 -10.69
CA CYS A 336 11.18 -1.96 -10.50
C CYS A 336 11.00 -1.66 -9.01
N GLN A 337 12.06 -1.25 -8.36
CA GLN A 337 12.04 -0.84 -6.96
C GLN A 337 12.54 0.60 -6.86
N PRO A 338 11.66 1.57 -6.57
CA PRO A 338 12.07 2.96 -6.48
C PRO A 338 12.93 3.20 -5.22
N ALA A 339 13.88 4.12 -5.29
CA ALA A 339 14.68 4.60 -4.15
C ALA A 339 13.89 5.54 -3.22
N ARG A 340 12.79 6.11 -3.71
CA ARG A 340 11.84 6.95 -2.96
C ARG A 340 10.44 6.37 -3.10
N ALA A 341 9.42 7.11 -2.64
CA ALA A 341 8.02 6.69 -2.82
C ALA A 341 7.68 6.41 -4.30
N VAL A 342 8.16 7.24 -5.21
CA VAL A 342 8.02 7.08 -6.67
C VAL A 342 9.38 7.22 -7.35
N GLY A 343 9.55 6.53 -8.48
CA GLY A 343 10.79 6.44 -9.24
C GLY A 343 10.72 7.04 -10.66
N GLY A 344 11.87 7.38 -11.24
CA GLY A 344 12.04 7.73 -12.65
C GLY A 344 12.16 6.52 -13.57
N ASP A 345 12.46 5.35 -13.01
CA ASP A 345 12.52 4.10 -13.76
C ASP A 345 11.12 3.53 -14.07
N PHE A 346 11.02 2.86 -15.21
CA PHE A 346 9.97 1.89 -15.46
C PHE A 346 10.43 0.77 -16.38
N TYR A 347 9.70 -0.33 -16.34
CA TYR A 347 9.73 -1.32 -17.41
C TYR A 347 8.32 -1.58 -17.94
N ASP A 348 8.23 -2.05 -19.17
CA ASP A 348 6.98 -2.50 -19.76
C ASP A 348 7.21 -3.70 -20.67
N TRP A 349 6.21 -4.58 -20.72
CA TRP A 349 6.12 -5.63 -21.72
C TRP A 349 4.68 -5.82 -22.16
N TYR A 350 4.48 -6.10 -23.44
CA TYR A 350 3.16 -6.40 -23.98
C TYR A 350 3.27 -7.11 -25.33
N PRO A 351 2.27 -7.94 -25.69
CA PRO A 351 2.23 -8.59 -27.00
C PRO A 351 2.16 -7.56 -28.13
N VAL A 352 2.93 -7.79 -29.20
CA VAL A 352 2.93 -6.97 -30.41
C VAL A 352 3.14 -7.88 -31.62
N GLY A 353 2.13 -7.97 -32.49
CA GLY A 353 2.17 -8.91 -33.62
C GLY A 353 2.29 -10.36 -33.14
N GLU A 354 3.26 -11.09 -33.68
CA GLU A 354 3.62 -12.46 -33.28
C GLU A 354 4.71 -12.50 -32.19
N GLY A 355 5.14 -11.33 -31.70
CA GLY A 355 6.18 -11.18 -30.70
C GLY A 355 5.71 -10.42 -29.45
N ALA A 356 6.68 -9.90 -28.69
CA ALA A 356 6.42 -8.98 -27.59
C ALA A 356 7.35 -7.76 -27.66
N ALA A 357 6.81 -6.60 -27.29
CA ALA A 357 7.62 -5.44 -26.98
C ALA A 357 8.15 -5.55 -25.55
N ILE A 358 9.42 -5.20 -25.36
CA ILE A 358 10.11 -5.14 -24.07
C ILE A 358 10.74 -3.76 -23.94
N THR A 359 10.53 -3.10 -22.81
CA THR A 359 11.07 -1.76 -22.56
C THR A 359 11.64 -1.70 -21.15
N LEU A 360 12.81 -1.09 -21.02
CA LEU A 360 13.31 -0.53 -19.77
C LEU A 360 13.72 0.92 -20.05
N ALA A 361 13.31 1.82 -19.19
CA ALA A 361 13.70 3.22 -19.31
C ALA A 361 13.95 3.82 -17.93
N ASP A 362 14.87 4.77 -17.90
CA ASP A 362 15.32 5.50 -16.73
C ASP A 362 15.25 6.99 -17.05
N THR A 363 14.47 7.71 -16.25
CA THR A 363 14.34 9.16 -16.34
C THR A 363 15.29 9.83 -15.37
N MET A 364 16.17 10.68 -15.89
CA MET A 364 17.09 11.48 -15.09
C MET A 364 16.38 12.21 -13.95
N GLY A 365 16.88 12.05 -12.74
CA GLY A 365 16.32 12.65 -11.53
C GLY A 365 15.59 11.61 -10.69
N LYS A 366 14.93 12.05 -9.61
CA LYS A 366 14.28 11.16 -8.64
C LYS A 366 12.99 11.77 -8.12
N GLY A 367 12.04 10.92 -7.75
CA GLY A 367 10.76 11.35 -7.18
C GLY A 367 9.74 11.77 -8.24
N ILE A 368 8.82 12.66 -7.86
CA ILE A 368 7.55 12.89 -8.59
C ILE A 368 7.77 13.36 -10.03
N ALA A 369 8.70 14.30 -10.26
CA ALA A 369 8.92 14.86 -11.60
C ALA A 369 9.39 13.78 -12.59
N ALA A 370 10.35 12.94 -12.17
CA ALA A 370 10.84 11.83 -12.99
C ALA A 370 9.73 10.79 -13.23
N ALA A 371 8.95 10.47 -12.21
CA ALA A 371 7.82 9.54 -12.31
C ALA A 371 6.74 9.98 -13.31
N ILE A 372 6.44 11.28 -13.40
CA ILE A 372 5.47 11.83 -14.37
C ILE A 372 5.98 11.65 -15.80
N ILE A 373 7.26 11.95 -16.05
CA ILE A 373 7.88 11.78 -17.36
C ILE A 373 7.94 10.29 -17.73
N ALA A 374 8.38 9.43 -16.82
CA ALA A 374 8.40 7.98 -16.97
C ALA A 374 7.03 7.42 -17.41
N ALA A 375 5.96 7.80 -16.70
CA ALA A 375 4.60 7.39 -17.04
C ALA A 375 4.16 7.88 -18.42
N THR A 376 4.58 9.08 -18.82
CA THR A 376 4.24 9.67 -20.13
C THR A 376 4.98 8.98 -21.26
N VAL A 377 6.30 8.77 -21.13
CA VAL A 377 7.14 8.01 -22.08
C VAL A 377 6.54 6.62 -22.30
N ARG A 378 6.24 5.92 -21.22
CA ARG A 378 5.61 4.61 -21.26
C ARG A 378 4.30 4.60 -22.05
N ALA A 379 3.41 5.56 -21.77
CA ALA A 379 2.13 5.66 -22.44
C ALA A 379 2.27 5.90 -23.96
N VAL A 380 3.20 6.77 -24.35
CA VAL A 380 3.46 7.07 -25.78
C VAL A 380 4.06 5.86 -26.47
N LEU A 381 5.11 5.23 -25.90
CA LEU A 381 5.73 4.02 -26.47
C LEU A 381 4.70 2.91 -26.66
N ARG A 382 3.91 2.62 -25.61
CA ARG A 382 2.86 1.59 -25.66
C ARG A 382 1.78 1.89 -26.70
N SER A 383 1.46 3.16 -26.93
CA SER A 383 0.50 3.55 -27.97
C SER A 383 1.07 3.42 -29.38
N ALA A 384 2.36 3.74 -29.54
CA ALA A 384 3.06 3.77 -30.82
C ALA A 384 3.42 2.36 -31.33
N ALA A 385 3.83 1.48 -30.43
CA ALA A 385 4.32 0.14 -30.74
C ALA A 385 3.25 -0.84 -31.24
N ARG A 386 2.01 -0.40 -31.50
CA ARG A 386 0.87 -1.24 -31.94
C ARG A 386 1.10 -2.01 -33.24
N PHE A 387 2.19 -1.73 -33.97
CA PHE A 387 2.56 -2.39 -35.22
C PHE A 387 3.97 -3.00 -35.24
N GLY A 388 4.67 -3.04 -34.10
CA GLY A 388 5.99 -3.65 -34.01
C GLY A 388 7.12 -2.88 -34.71
N ASP A 389 6.92 -1.59 -34.95
CA ASP A 389 7.93 -0.63 -35.40
C ASP A 389 8.61 -0.02 -34.16
N VAL A 390 9.79 -0.52 -33.84
CA VAL A 390 10.56 -0.12 -32.64
C VAL A 390 11.06 1.31 -32.80
N THR A 391 11.66 1.62 -33.95
CA THR A 391 12.23 2.94 -34.23
C THR A 391 11.16 4.02 -34.32
N GLY A 392 10.05 3.74 -35.00
CA GLY A 392 8.91 4.67 -35.07
C GLY A 392 8.31 4.94 -33.70
N ALA A 393 8.26 3.95 -32.81
CA ALA A 393 7.80 4.14 -31.44
C ALA A 393 8.70 5.08 -30.64
N VAL A 394 10.03 4.89 -30.71
CA VAL A 394 11.00 5.75 -30.02
C VAL A 394 10.99 7.17 -30.59
N ASN A 395 10.98 7.31 -31.92
CA ASN A 395 10.92 8.62 -32.58
C ASN A 395 9.64 9.38 -32.24
N LEU A 396 8.50 8.70 -32.15
CA LEU A 396 7.25 9.33 -31.73
C LEU A 396 7.29 9.77 -30.26
N ALA A 397 7.89 8.96 -29.38
CA ALA A 397 8.09 9.31 -27.99
C ALA A 397 8.97 10.57 -27.86
N ALA A 398 10.13 10.59 -28.53
CA ALA A 398 11.01 11.74 -28.57
C ALA A 398 10.29 12.99 -29.09
N ALA A 399 9.64 12.91 -30.26
CA ALA A 399 8.95 14.05 -30.86
C ALA A 399 7.80 14.59 -29.99
N SER A 400 7.10 13.71 -29.27
CA SER A 400 6.00 14.09 -28.37
C SER A 400 6.48 14.74 -27.08
N LEU A 401 7.68 14.43 -26.62
CA LEU A 401 8.21 14.84 -25.32
C LEU A 401 9.30 15.92 -25.39
N ASN A 402 9.85 16.21 -26.56
CA ASN A 402 10.98 17.14 -26.72
C ASN A 402 10.76 18.50 -26.03
N ALA A 403 9.58 19.11 -26.19
CA ALA A 403 9.28 20.39 -25.56
C ALA A 403 9.19 20.30 -24.03
N ASP A 404 8.64 19.19 -23.52
CA ASP A 404 8.48 18.95 -22.08
C ASP A 404 9.84 18.68 -21.43
N LEU A 405 10.68 17.86 -22.07
CA LEU A 405 12.04 17.53 -21.63
C LEU A 405 12.96 18.76 -21.65
N ASP A 406 12.91 19.58 -22.71
CA ASP A 406 13.68 20.83 -22.80
C ASP A 406 13.28 21.84 -21.71
N THR A 407 11.97 22.02 -21.48
CA THR A 407 11.45 22.93 -20.44
C THR A 407 11.87 22.48 -19.04
N THR A 408 11.87 21.17 -18.79
CA THR A 408 12.18 20.60 -17.46
C THR A 408 13.67 20.36 -17.24
N GLY A 409 14.49 20.37 -18.31
CA GLY A 409 15.89 19.99 -18.26
C GLY A 409 16.11 18.51 -17.93
N LEU A 410 15.11 17.67 -18.18
CA LEU A 410 15.14 16.22 -17.94
C LEU A 410 15.51 15.49 -19.23
N PHE A 411 16.07 14.30 -19.08
CA PHE A 411 16.28 13.38 -20.20
C PHE A 411 15.93 11.95 -19.77
N VAL A 412 15.69 11.08 -20.75
CA VAL A 412 15.28 9.70 -20.51
C VAL A 412 16.19 8.77 -21.30
N THR A 413 16.87 7.85 -20.62
CA THR A 413 17.54 6.73 -21.28
C THR A 413 16.52 5.61 -21.48
N LEU A 414 16.55 4.93 -22.62
CA LEU A 414 15.67 3.78 -22.84
C LEU A 414 16.30 2.69 -23.70
N PHE A 415 15.99 1.46 -23.36
CA PHE A 415 16.11 0.30 -24.21
C PHE A 415 14.69 -0.16 -24.58
N HIS A 416 14.35 -0.10 -25.86
CA HIS A 416 13.06 -0.55 -26.38
C HIS A 416 13.30 -1.60 -27.47
N ALA A 417 12.69 -2.77 -27.32
CA ALA A 417 12.90 -3.91 -28.18
C ALA A 417 11.59 -4.58 -28.57
N ARG A 418 11.59 -5.23 -29.72
CA ARG A 418 10.62 -6.24 -30.14
C ARG A 418 11.34 -7.58 -30.23
N VAL A 419 10.84 -8.56 -29.48
CA VAL A 419 11.29 -9.95 -29.54
C VAL A 419 10.32 -10.72 -30.40
N ASP A 420 10.79 -11.25 -31.53
CA ASP A 420 10.09 -12.27 -32.32
C ASP A 420 10.24 -13.62 -31.62
N MET A 421 9.14 -14.14 -31.09
CA MET A 421 9.17 -15.28 -30.19
C MET A 421 9.38 -16.62 -30.92
N ASP A 422 9.16 -16.67 -32.24
CA ASP A 422 9.34 -17.87 -33.04
C ASP A 422 10.81 -18.03 -33.47
N SER A 423 11.40 -16.96 -34.00
CA SER A 423 12.79 -16.95 -34.47
C SER A 423 13.80 -16.68 -33.36
N GLY A 424 13.40 -15.97 -32.30
CA GLY A 424 14.30 -15.41 -31.29
C GLY A 424 15.04 -14.16 -31.75
N GLU A 425 14.65 -13.58 -32.89
CA GLU A 425 15.17 -12.29 -33.34
C GLU A 425 14.71 -11.16 -32.39
N VAL A 426 15.65 -10.37 -31.89
CA VAL A 426 15.38 -9.19 -31.09
C VAL A 426 15.81 -7.97 -31.89
N THR A 427 14.82 -7.17 -32.26
CA THR A 427 15.00 -5.88 -32.92
C THR A 427 14.89 -4.79 -31.86
N PHE A 428 15.84 -3.89 -31.74
CA PHE A 428 15.84 -2.92 -30.64
C PHE A 428 16.42 -1.56 -31.02
N VAL A 429 16.06 -0.57 -30.20
CA VAL A 429 16.66 0.76 -30.17
C VAL A 429 17.15 1.01 -28.74
N ASP A 430 18.40 1.45 -28.63
CA ASP A 430 18.98 1.96 -27.40
C ASP A 430 19.19 3.48 -27.53
N ALA A 431 18.45 4.25 -26.72
CA ALA A 431 18.59 5.69 -26.61
C ALA A 431 19.37 6.07 -25.35
N GLY A 432 20.68 5.93 -25.42
CA GLY A 432 21.60 6.33 -24.35
C GLY A 432 21.53 5.48 -23.08
N HIS A 433 20.92 4.30 -23.13
CA HIS A 433 20.77 3.41 -21.98
C HIS A 433 22.03 2.57 -21.74
N GLY A 434 22.40 1.69 -22.68
CA GLY A 434 23.70 0.99 -22.68
C GLY A 434 23.93 0.03 -21.52
N LEU A 435 22.89 -0.32 -20.77
CA LEU A 435 22.93 -1.22 -19.61
C LEU A 435 22.20 -2.54 -19.89
N THR A 436 22.35 -3.05 -21.11
CA THR A 436 21.79 -4.34 -21.53
C THR A 436 22.90 -5.33 -21.86
N VAL A 437 22.75 -6.57 -21.39
CA VAL A 437 23.70 -7.67 -21.58
C VAL A 437 22.99 -8.96 -21.98
N ILE A 438 23.69 -9.81 -22.74
CA ILE A 438 23.24 -11.14 -23.11
C ILE A 438 24.20 -12.15 -22.48
N ALA A 439 23.66 -13.04 -21.68
CA ALA A 439 24.31 -14.24 -21.20
C ALA A 439 24.07 -15.37 -22.20
N ARG A 440 25.12 -15.77 -22.92
CA ARG A 440 25.08 -16.85 -23.91
C ARG A 440 25.28 -18.20 -23.23
N THR A 441 24.63 -19.25 -23.74
CA THR A 441 24.75 -20.62 -23.21
C THR A 441 26.19 -21.17 -23.16
N ASP A 442 27.09 -20.66 -24.01
CA ASP A 442 28.51 -21.02 -24.01
C ASP A 442 29.33 -20.32 -22.91
N GLY A 443 28.69 -19.48 -22.10
CA GLY A 443 29.28 -18.68 -21.03
C GLY A 443 29.79 -17.31 -21.47
N THR A 444 29.65 -16.95 -22.75
CA THR A 444 30.01 -15.62 -23.24
C THR A 444 29.02 -14.56 -22.75
N ILE A 445 29.54 -13.40 -22.35
CA ILE A 445 28.75 -12.24 -21.97
C ILE A 445 28.91 -11.17 -23.05
N GLU A 446 27.81 -10.82 -23.71
CA GLU A 446 27.77 -9.81 -24.76
C GLU A 446 27.09 -8.54 -24.24
N ARG A 447 27.81 -7.41 -24.19
CA ARG A 447 27.23 -6.13 -23.76
C ARG A 447 26.70 -5.35 -24.96
N LEU A 448 25.43 -4.97 -24.93
CA LEU A 448 24.82 -4.09 -25.92
C LEU A 448 25.13 -2.64 -25.54
N ARG A 449 26.11 -2.04 -26.22
CA ARG A 449 26.56 -0.67 -25.93
C ARG A 449 25.69 0.32 -26.68
N SER A 450 25.28 1.38 -25.98
CA SER A 450 24.65 2.52 -26.63
C SER A 450 25.68 3.39 -27.35
N HIS A 451 25.30 3.88 -28.53
CA HIS A 451 26.05 4.88 -29.30
C HIS A 451 25.23 6.14 -29.57
N SER A 452 23.98 6.19 -29.08
CA SER A 452 23.02 7.25 -29.34
C SER A 452 22.75 8.04 -28.07
N PRO A 453 22.40 9.33 -28.16
CA PRO A 453 22.05 10.12 -26.99
C PRO A 453 20.68 9.69 -26.39
N PRO A 454 20.42 10.02 -25.12
CA PRO A 454 19.10 9.89 -24.50
C PRO A 454 18.05 10.82 -25.12
N LEU A 455 16.78 10.52 -24.89
CA LEU A 455 15.66 11.39 -25.27
C LEU A 455 15.77 12.71 -24.51
N GLY A 456 15.58 13.84 -25.19
CA GLY A 456 15.65 15.18 -24.61
C GLY A 456 17.03 15.81 -24.58
N VAL A 457 18.09 15.10 -24.99
CA VAL A 457 19.47 15.66 -25.06
C VAL A 457 19.76 16.32 -26.41
N ASP A 458 19.37 15.70 -27.51
CA ASP A 458 19.54 16.24 -28.87
C ASP A 458 18.29 15.98 -29.71
N ILE A 459 17.62 17.07 -30.10
CA ILE A 459 16.33 17.07 -30.80
C ILE A 459 16.42 16.54 -32.24
N ASP A 460 17.61 16.58 -32.84
CA ASP A 460 17.85 16.16 -34.22
C ASP A 460 18.33 14.70 -34.30
N THR A 461 18.39 14.00 -33.16
CA THR A 461 18.79 12.59 -33.12
C THR A 461 17.72 11.71 -33.76
N GLU A 462 18.14 10.91 -34.74
CA GLU A 462 17.40 9.73 -35.16
C GLU A 462 18.09 8.50 -34.56
N TRP A 463 17.32 7.61 -33.94
CA TRP A 463 17.86 6.38 -33.40
C TRP A 463 17.86 5.28 -34.45
N GLU A 464 18.99 4.59 -34.55
CA GLU A 464 19.14 3.45 -35.47
C GLU A 464 18.67 2.15 -34.82
N GLU A 465 17.93 1.37 -35.59
CA GLU A 465 17.51 0.03 -35.22
C GLU A 465 18.70 -0.94 -35.28
N GLN A 466 18.78 -1.82 -34.28
CA GLN A 466 19.75 -2.90 -34.21
C GLN A 466 19.04 -4.25 -34.11
N THR A 467 19.74 -5.33 -34.48
CA THR A 467 19.17 -6.68 -34.45
C THR A 467 20.18 -7.67 -33.92
N ILE A 468 19.71 -8.56 -33.05
CA ILE A 468 20.43 -9.71 -32.50
C ILE A 468 19.51 -10.94 -32.55
N THR A 469 20.07 -12.12 -32.31
CA THR A 469 19.29 -13.35 -32.14
C THR A 469 19.60 -13.94 -30.78
N LEU A 470 18.56 -14.32 -30.03
CA LEU A 470 18.66 -15.13 -28.82
C LEU A 470 18.49 -16.60 -29.21
N GLU A 471 19.54 -17.39 -29.05
CA GLU A 471 19.48 -18.83 -29.24
C GLU A 471 18.77 -19.50 -28.04
N PRO A 472 18.23 -20.71 -28.18
CA PRO A 472 17.70 -21.46 -27.04
C PRO A 472 18.72 -21.53 -25.89
N GLY A 473 18.26 -21.21 -24.69
CA GLY A 473 19.04 -21.11 -23.45
C GLY A 473 19.70 -19.74 -23.21
N ASP A 474 19.75 -18.83 -24.20
CA ASP A 474 20.30 -17.49 -24.01
C ASP A 474 19.37 -16.63 -23.14
N THR A 475 19.98 -15.71 -22.38
CA THR A 475 19.25 -14.78 -21.50
C THR A 475 19.68 -13.34 -21.76
N LEU A 476 18.73 -12.47 -22.12
CA LEU A 476 18.90 -11.03 -22.19
C LEU A 476 18.53 -10.39 -20.85
N VAL A 477 19.37 -9.50 -20.36
CA VAL A 477 19.11 -8.70 -19.15
C VAL A 477 19.30 -7.23 -19.47
N ALA A 478 18.23 -6.44 -19.33
CA ALA A 478 18.29 -4.98 -19.33
C ALA A 478 18.16 -4.49 -17.87
N ALA A 479 18.97 -3.53 -17.46
CA ALA A 479 19.01 -3.04 -16.08
C ALA A 479 19.15 -1.51 -16.04
N SER A 480 18.59 -0.85 -15.02
CA SER A 480 18.92 0.55 -14.72
C SER A 480 20.26 0.67 -13.98
N ASP A 481 20.77 1.88 -13.84
CA ASP A 481 22.05 2.16 -13.19
C ASP A 481 22.05 1.79 -11.69
N GLY A 482 20.89 1.84 -11.02
CA GLY A 482 20.74 1.40 -9.64
C GLY A 482 21.07 -0.08 -9.43
N VAL A 483 21.04 -0.93 -10.47
CA VAL A 483 21.55 -2.31 -10.39
C VAL A 483 23.07 -2.32 -10.23
N LEU A 484 23.80 -1.38 -10.85
CA LEU A 484 25.25 -1.26 -10.70
C LEU A 484 25.64 -0.85 -9.29
N ASP A 485 24.85 0.03 -8.66
CA ASP A 485 25.02 0.50 -7.28
C ASP A 485 24.90 -0.63 -6.25
N LEU A 486 24.18 -1.72 -6.58
CA LEU A 486 24.15 -2.92 -5.73
C LEU A 486 25.52 -3.60 -5.66
N TYR A 487 26.43 -3.32 -6.59
CA TYR A 487 27.77 -3.90 -6.65
C TYR A 487 28.83 -2.87 -6.26
N ASP A 488 29.60 -2.38 -7.23
CA ASP A 488 30.67 -1.40 -7.04
C ASP A 488 30.45 -0.12 -7.86
N GLY A 489 29.24 0.05 -8.43
CA GLY A 489 28.87 1.18 -9.29
C GLY A 489 29.54 1.16 -10.67
N SER A 490 30.30 0.11 -11.00
CA SER A 490 30.96 -0.02 -12.30
C SER A 490 30.13 -0.87 -13.27
N LEU A 491 30.45 -0.77 -14.56
CA LEU A 491 29.86 -1.64 -15.58
C LEU A 491 30.17 -3.13 -15.39
N ASP A 492 31.15 -3.49 -14.56
CA ASP A 492 31.42 -4.90 -14.21
C ASP A 492 30.30 -5.49 -13.33
N GLY A 493 29.45 -4.63 -12.74
CA GLY A 493 28.19 -5.03 -12.15
C GLY A 493 27.31 -5.81 -13.14
N LEU A 494 27.23 -5.39 -14.41
CA LEU A 494 26.44 -6.07 -15.44
C LEU A 494 26.96 -7.48 -15.73
N ASP A 495 28.28 -7.69 -15.73
CA ASP A 495 28.85 -9.03 -15.92
C ASP A 495 28.50 -9.96 -14.77
N ARG A 496 28.40 -9.44 -13.55
CA ARG A 496 27.95 -10.21 -12.38
C ARG A 496 26.47 -10.60 -12.50
N VAL A 497 25.65 -9.71 -13.05
CA VAL A 497 24.23 -9.99 -13.33
C VAL A 497 24.09 -11.04 -14.44
N ALA A 498 24.86 -10.94 -15.52
CA ALA A 498 24.88 -11.95 -16.58
C ALA A 498 25.38 -13.31 -16.05
N ALA A 499 26.42 -13.33 -15.22
CA ALA A 499 26.88 -14.56 -14.57
C ALA A 499 25.81 -15.17 -13.64
N LEU A 500 25.06 -14.33 -12.92
CA LEU A 500 23.90 -14.78 -12.14
C LEU A 500 22.83 -15.39 -13.04
N ALA A 501 22.53 -14.77 -14.19
CA ALA A 501 21.56 -15.29 -15.15
C ALA A 501 21.96 -16.66 -15.71
N LEU A 502 23.25 -16.91 -15.97
CA LEU A 502 23.75 -18.22 -16.40
C LEU A 502 23.61 -19.31 -15.34
N LEU A 503 23.63 -18.94 -14.06
CA LEU A 503 23.49 -19.87 -12.94
C LEU A 503 22.04 -20.11 -12.53
N ALA A 504 21.16 -19.16 -12.84
CA ALA A 504 19.76 -19.19 -12.47
C ALA A 504 18.97 -20.21 -13.29
N SER A 505 18.03 -20.87 -12.61
CA SER A 505 17.09 -21.80 -13.24
C SER A 505 15.92 -21.10 -13.93
N SER A 506 15.66 -19.84 -13.60
CA SER A 506 14.58 -19.02 -14.16
C SER A 506 14.92 -17.54 -14.12
N SER A 507 14.26 -16.76 -14.96
CA SER A 507 14.30 -15.29 -14.98
C SER A 507 13.84 -14.71 -13.64
N GLN A 508 12.88 -15.36 -12.96
CA GLN A 508 12.39 -14.93 -11.65
C GLN A 508 13.46 -15.07 -10.55
N GLU A 509 14.31 -16.10 -10.60
CA GLU A 509 15.38 -16.30 -9.63
C GLU A 509 16.43 -15.17 -9.70
N VAL A 510 16.73 -14.67 -10.91
CA VAL A 510 17.58 -13.49 -11.12
C VAL A 510 16.95 -12.25 -10.47
N VAL A 511 15.67 -12.03 -10.74
CA VAL A 511 14.89 -10.90 -10.17
C VAL A 511 14.86 -10.96 -8.65
N ASP A 512 14.59 -12.12 -8.05
CA ASP A 512 14.50 -12.27 -6.60
C ASP A 512 15.84 -12.05 -5.91
N ALA A 513 16.94 -12.48 -6.52
CA ALA A 513 18.30 -12.24 -6.03
C ALA A 513 18.63 -10.74 -6.03
N LEU A 514 18.33 -10.02 -7.12
CA LEU A 514 18.56 -8.58 -7.22
C LEU A 514 17.66 -7.78 -6.27
N ARG A 515 16.37 -8.14 -6.19
CA ARG A 515 15.41 -7.53 -5.25
C ARG A 515 15.86 -7.72 -3.81
N THR A 516 16.35 -8.90 -3.45
CA THR A 516 16.86 -9.17 -2.09
C THR A 516 18.07 -8.29 -1.78
N ARG A 517 18.95 -8.07 -2.76
CA ARG A 517 20.15 -7.22 -2.63
C ARG A 517 19.83 -5.73 -2.55
N ALA A 518 18.72 -5.28 -3.15
CA ALA A 518 18.27 -3.90 -3.13
C ALA A 518 17.61 -3.46 -1.80
N ARG A 519 17.25 -4.40 -0.92
CA ARG A 519 16.61 -4.10 0.38
C ARG A 519 17.55 -3.29 1.29
N GLY A 520 17.21 -2.02 1.48
CA GLY A 520 17.87 -1.13 2.45
C GLY A 520 19.21 -0.55 2.01
N THR A 521 19.55 -0.65 0.72
CA THR A 521 20.89 -0.38 0.19
C THR A 521 20.94 0.63 -0.96
N SER A 522 19.91 0.71 -1.80
CA SER A 522 20.00 1.52 -3.02
C SER A 522 19.70 2.99 -2.79
N SER A 523 20.60 3.86 -3.27
CA SER A 523 20.36 5.30 -3.41
C SER A 523 19.62 5.67 -4.68
N ASP A 524 19.52 4.76 -5.65
CA ASP A 524 18.82 4.93 -6.93
C ASP A 524 17.73 3.89 -7.18
N ASP A 525 16.86 4.19 -8.14
CA ASP A 525 15.83 3.25 -8.58
C ASP A 525 16.50 1.99 -9.15
N VAL A 526 16.00 0.82 -8.77
CA VAL A 526 16.55 -0.47 -9.19
C VAL A 526 15.54 -1.17 -10.07
N THR A 527 15.84 -1.24 -11.35
CA THR A 527 14.96 -1.85 -12.35
C THR A 527 15.72 -2.86 -13.18
N VAL A 528 15.10 -4.01 -13.42
CA VAL A 528 15.64 -5.04 -14.29
C VAL A 528 14.53 -5.73 -15.06
N VAL A 529 14.82 -6.09 -16.30
CA VAL A 529 14.01 -6.99 -17.12
C VAL A 529 14.91 -8.11 -17.60
N VAL A 530 14.46 -9.35 -17.41
CA VAL A 530 15.13 -10.58 -17.79
C VAL A 530 14.25 -11.32 -18.78
N VAL A 531 14.79 -11.62 -19.96
CA VAL A 531 14.12 -12.34 -21.04
C VAL A 531 14.99 -13.54 -21.41
N ARG A 532 14.48 -14.73 -21.15
CA ARG A 532 15.15 -16.00 -21.45
C ARG A 532 14.37 -16.78 -22.49
N ARG A 533 15.10 -17.33 -23.47
CA ARG A 533 14.56 -18.31 -24.41
C ARG A 533 14.82 -19.71 -23.85
N ASP A 534 13.78 -20.49 -23.63
CA ASP A 534 13.92 -21.86 -23.13
C ASP A 534 14.43 -22.81 -24.22
N ASP A 535 14.96 -23.96 -23.79
CA ASP A 535 15.54 -25.02 -24.64
C ASP A 535 14.51 -25.78 -25.51
#